data_AF-A0A1E8VU55-F1
#
_entry.id   AF-A0A1E8VU55-F1
#
_cell.length_a   1.000
_cell.length_b   1.000
_cell.length_c   1.000
_cell.angle_alpha   90.00
_cell.angle_beta   90.00
_cell.angle_gamma   90.00
#
_symmetry.space_group_name_H-M   'P 1'
#
loop_
_entity.id
_entity.type
_entity.pdbx_description
1 polymer ?
#
loop_
_entity_poly.entity_id
_entity_poly.type
_entity_poly.pdbx_seq_one_letter_code
_entity_poly.pdbx_strand_id
1 'polypeptide(L)'
;MRLSQDGLFDRPVTNPYFRSMARQVRLCPRCGHKTRLAGTLNPDAAYEVCDDCGLFTTLVAPDWASNKSQPKPTFTVVEGGRIDEPTD
;
A
#
# COMPACT_ATOMS: atom_id res chain seq x y z
N MET A 1 -7.48 8.73 22.57
CA MET A 1 -7.48 8.90 21.11
C MET A 1 -6.81 7.69 20.49
N ARG A 2 -7.57 6.73 19.93
CA ARG A 2 -7.02 5.61 19.17
C ARG A 2 -6.89 6.09 17.72
N LEU A 3 -5.67 6.12 17.19
CA LEU A 3 -5.44 6.29 15.76
C LEU A 3 -6.03 5.06 15.07
N SER A 4 -7.23 5.22 14.53
CA SER A 4 -7.93 4.20 13.75
C SER A 4 -7.06 3.78 12.56
N GLN A 5 -6.51 2.57 12.66
CA GLN A 5 -5.96 1.81 11.53
C GLN A 5 -7.04 1.50 10.47
N ASP A 6 -8.29 1.86 10.73
CA ASP A 6 -9.48 1.63 9.91
C ASP A 6 -9.50 2.40 8.57
N GLY A 7 -8.57 3.32 8.32
CA GLY A 7 -8.56 4.14 7.09
C GLY A 7 -7.58 3.70 5.99
N LEU A 8 -6.53 2.94 6.33
CA LEU A 8 -5.43 2.69 5.38
C LEU A 8 -5.70 1.47 4.48
N PHE A 9 -6.42 0.47 5.00
CA PHE A 9 -6.67 -0.81 4.32
C PHE A 9 -8.08 -0.98 3.78
N ASP A 10 -8.88 0.08 3.75
CA ASP A 10 -10.24 0.05 3.17
C ASP A 10 -10.32 0.80 1.84
N ARG A 11 -9.15 1.18 1.29
CA ARG A 11 -9.10 1.87 0.00
C ARG A 11 -9.38 0.87 -1.12
N PRO A 12 -10.19 1.25 -2.12
CA PRO A 12 -10.49 0.36 -3.24
C PRO A 12 -9.24 0.14 -4.11
N VAL A 13 -9.09 -1.09 -4.62
CA VAL A 13 -8.07 -1.40 -5.64
C VAL A 13 -8.51 -0.84 -7.00
N THR A 14 -7.69 0.01 -7.60
CA THR A 14 -8.01 0.70 -8.87
C THR A 14 -7.36 0.06 -10.08
N ASN A 15 -6.13 -0.45 -9.97
CA ASN A 15 -5.44 -1.09 -11.09
C ASN A 15 -6.18 -2.39 -11.51
N PRO A 16 -6.49 -2.57 -12.81
CA PRO A 16 -7.18 -3.75 -13.34
C PRO A 16 -6.55 -5.09 -12.95
N TYR A 17 -5.22 -5.14 -12.81
CA TYR A 17 -4.48 -6.32 -12.37
C TYR A 17 -4.89 -6.74 -10.95
N PHE A 18 -4.89 -5.79 -10.00
CA PHE A 18 -5.33 -6.07 -8.64
C PHE A 18 -6.84 -6.32 -8.54
N ARG A 19 -7.66 -5.67 -9.39
CA ARG A 19 -9.10 -5.96 -9.47
C ARG A 19 -9.37 -7.40 -9.93
N SER A 20 -8.59 -7.89 -10.88
CA SER A 20 -8.64 -9.29 -11.32
C SER A 20 -8.18 -10.23 -10.20
N MET A 21 -7.07 -9.90 -9.54
CA MET A 21 -6.52 -10.70 -8.45
C MET A 21 -7.45 -10.77 -7.23
N ALA A 22 -8.16 -9.68 -6.90
CA ALA A 22 -9.12 -9.63 -5.79
C ALA A 22 -10.32 -10.57 -5.98
N ARG A 23 -10.58 -11.04 -7.21
CA ARG A 23 -11.63 -12.03 -7.51
C ARG A 23 -11.16 -13.47 -7.27
N GLN A 24 -9.85 -13.69 -7.15
CA GLN A 24 -9.27 -15.01 -6.95
C GLN A 24 -9.21 -15.31 -5.45
N VAL A 25 -9.54 -16.54 -5.07
CA VAL A 25 -9.38 -16.99 -3.69
C VAL A 25 -7.89 -17.19 -3.43
N ARG A 26 -7.34 -16.37 -2.52
CA ARG A 26 -5.96 -16.47 -2.06
C ARG A 26 -5.96 -16.86 -0.59
N LEU A 27 -5.09 -17.79 -0.23
CA LEU A 27 -4.98 -18.31 1.13
C LEU A 27 -3.73 -17.74 1.78
N CYS A 28 -3.87 -17.38 3.05
CA CYS A 28 -2.80 -16.90 3.89
C CYS A 28 -1.77 -18.04 4.07
N PRO A 29 -0.49 -17.84 3.73
CA PRO A 29 0.53 -18.87 3.91
C PRO A 29 0.80 -19.20 5.38
N ARG A 30 0.35 -18.35 6.33
CA ARG A 30 0.57 -18.58 7.77
C ARG A 30 -0.52 -19.42 8.43
N CYS A 31 -1.79 -19.20 8.09
CA CYS A 31 -2.93 -19.81 8.78
C CYS A 31 -3.94 -20.48 7.83
N GLY A 32 -3.77 -20.40 6.51
CA GLY A 32 -4.67 -21.00 5.53
C GLY A 32 -6.00 -20.28 5.33
N HIS A 33 -6.28 -19.20 6.07
CA HIS A 33 -7.49 -18.40 5.90
C HIS A 33 -7.45 -17.52 4.65
N LYS A 34 -8.63 -17.10 4.16
CA LYS A 34 -8.72 -16.25 2.97
C LYS A 34 -8.08 -14.88 3.24
N THR A 35 -7.26 -14.41 2.31
CA THR A 35 -6.75 -13.05 2.30
C THR A 35 -7.66 -12.13 1.50
N ARG A 36 -7.57 -10.82 1.78
CA ARG A 36 -8.20 -9.76 0.98
C ARG A 36 -7.14 -8.80 0.46
N LEU A 37 -7.47 -8.13 -0.65
CA LEU A 37 -6.64 -7.05 -1.19
C LEU A 37 -7.23 -5.69 -0.81
N ALA A 38 -6.34 -4.79 -0.39
CA ALA A 38 -6.63 -3.39 -0.12
C ALA A 38 -5.79 -2.48 -1.02
N GLY A 39 -6.36 -1.38 -1.50
CA GLY A 39 -5.63 -0.39 -2.31
C GLY A 39 -4.65 0.44 -1.48
N THR A 40 -3.65 1.01 -2.14
CA THR A 40 -2.70 1.96 -1.51
C THR A 40 -2.78 3.34 -2.17
N LEU A 41 -1.99 4.31 -1.69
CA LEU A 41 -1.83 5.62 -2.36
C LEU A 41 -1.24 5.50 -3.76
N ASN A 42 -0.46 4.45 -4.01
CA ASN A 42 0.02 4.10 -5.33
C ASN A 42 -1.01 3.17 -6.00
N PRO A 43 -1.62 3.53 -7.15
CA PRO A 43 -2.55 2.65 -7.85
C PRO A 43 -1.90 1.34 -8.32
N ASP A 44 -0.59 1.32 -8.50
CA ASP A 44 0.20 0.15 -8.90
C ASP A 44 0.74 -0.65 -7.71
N ALA A 45 0.27 -0.34 -6.50
CA ALA A 45 0.48 -1.18 -5.33
C ALA A 45 -0.83 -1.49 -4.60
N ALA A 46 -0.89 -2.69 -4.02
CA ALA A 46 -1.96 -3.15 -3.15
C ALA A 46 -1.37 -3.81 -1.91
N TYR A 47 -2.15 -3.90 -0.84
CA TYR A 47 -1.82 -4.70 0.32
C TYR A 47 -2.60 -6.01 0.29
N GLU A 48 -1.93 -7.12 0.55
CA GLU A 48 -2.55 -8.40 0.88
C GLU A 48 -2.62 -8.52 2.40
N VAL A 49 -3.85 -8.68 2.91
CA VAL A 49 -4.15 -8.70 4.35
C VAL A 49 -4.86 -9.99 4.70
N CYS A 50 -4.46 -10.62 5.80
CA CYS A 50 -5.22 -11.66 6.47
C CYS A 50 -5.81 -11.09 7.75
N ASP A 51 -7.14 -11.01 7.80
CA ASP A 51 -7.84 -10.43 8.96
C ASP A 51 -7.79 -11.36 10.20
N ASP A 52 -7.49 -12.66 10.02
CA ASP A 52 -7.39 -13.63 11.13
C ASP A 52 -6.05 -13.58 11.87
N CYS A 53 -4.92 -13.65 11.15
CA CYS A 53 -3.59 -13.72 11.76
C CYS A 53 -2.79 -12.42 11.66
N GLY A 54 -3.35 -11.37 11.05
CA GLY A 54 -2.70 -10.09 10.83
C GLY A 54 -1.53 -10.14 9.83
N LEU A 55 -1.46 -11.16 8.96
CA LEU A 55 -0.48 -11.14 7.87
C LEU A 55 -0.74 -9.90 7.00
N PHE A 56 0.33 -9.18 6.70
CA PHE A 56 0.30 -7.98 5.90
C PHE A 56 1.48 -7.98 4.94
N THR A 57 1.23 -7.82 3.64
CA THR A 57 2.27 -7.78 2.61
C THR A 57 1.92 -6.81 1.51
N THR A 58 2.92 -6.06 1.02
CA THR A 58 2.75 -5.17 -0.13
C THR A 58 2.97 -5.94 -1.42
N LEU A 59 2.02 -5.81 -2.35
CA LEU A 59 2.10 -6.32 -3.71
C LEU A 59 2.29 -5.14 -4.67
N VAL A 60 3.16 -5.32 -5.66
CA VAL A 60 3.41 -4.34 -6.72
C VAL A 60 2.97 -4.94 -8.05
N ALA A 61 2.26 -4.15 -8.87
CA ALA A 61 1.85 -4.59 -10.19
C ALA A 61 3.09 -4.81 -11.06
N PRO A 62 3.14 -5.88 -11.88
CA PRO A 62 4.24 -6.07 -12.82
C PRO A 62 4.26 -4.95 -13.86
N ASP A 63 5.41 -4.67 -14.46
CA ASP A 63 5.63 -3.53 -15.38
C ASP A 63 4.65 -3.46 -16.56
N TRP A 64 4.19 -4.61 -17.05
CA TRP A 64 3.21 -4.68 -18.15
C TRP A 64 1.79 -4.29 -17.71
N ALA A 65 1.50 -4.38 -16.41
CA ALA A 65 0.22 -4.02 -15.80
C ALA A 65 0.27 -2.70 -15.02
N SER A 66 1.49 -2.15 -14.83
CA SER A 66 1.70 -0.89 -14.14
C SER A 66 1.14 0.27 -14.96
N ASN A 67 0.46 1.20 -14.28
CA ASN A 67 0.01 2.43 -14.88
C ASN A 67 1.20 3.38 -15.02
N LYS A 68 1.93 3.25 -16.13
CA LYS A 68 3.15 4.02 -16.48
C LYS A 68 2.97 5.55 -16.51
N SER A 69 1.75 6.05 -16.29
CA SER A 69 1.45 7.48 -16.20
C SER A 69 1.64 8.07 -14.80
N GLN A 70 2.02 7.28 -13.78
CA GLN A 70 2.45 7.82 -12.49
C GLN A 70 3.83 8.49 -12.61
N PRO A 71 3.96 9.78 -12.24
CA PRO A 71 5.29 10.35 -12.04
C PRO A 71 5.98 9.55 -10.94
N LYS A 72 7.21 9.11 -11.22
CA LYS A 72 8.10 8.51 -10.23
C LYS A 72 8.08 9.42 -8.99
N PRO A 73 7.81 8.93 -7.76
CA PRO A 73 7.83 9.79 -6.60
C PRO A 73 9.27 10.31 -6.44
N THR A 74 9.49 11.54 -6.89
CA THR A 74 10.71 12.28 -6.65
C THR A 74 10.68 12.66 -5.17
N PHE A 75 11.21 11.78 -4.32
CA PHE A 75 11.52 12.19 -2.96
C PHE A 75 12.71 13.15 -3.08
N THR A 76 12.47 14.43 -2.82
CA THR A 76 13.56 15.37 -2.58
C THR A 76 14.02 15.10 -1.16
N VAL A 77 15.19 14.50 -0.99
CA VAL A 77 15.86 14.50 0.31
C VAL A 77 16.17 15.96 0.61
N VAL A 78 15.41 16.57 1.52
CA VAL A 78 15.79 17.85 2.09
C VAL A 78 16.89 17.51 3.08
N GLU A 79 18.14 17.59 2.64
CA GLU A 79 19.29 17.46 3.52
C GLU A 79 19.15 18.53 4.61
N GLY A 80 19.16 18.09 5.87
CA GLY A 80 18.74 18.88 7.02
C GLY A 80 19.49 20.21 7.13
N GLY A 81 18.80 21.29 6.80
CA GLY A 81 19.20 22.64 7.18
C GLY A 81 19.08 22.79 8.69
N ARG A 82 20.22 23.00 9.36
CA ARG A 82 20.35 23.40 10.75
C ARG A 82 19.48 24.64 10.99
N ILE A 83 18.46 24.53 11.84
CA ILE A 83 17.77 25.71 12.37
C ILE A 83 18.66 26.32 13.44
N ASP A 84 19.49 27.29 13.07
CA ASP A 84 20.04 28.21 14.05
C ASP A 84 18.95 29.25 14.35
N GLU A 85 18.40 29.13 15.56
CA GLU A 85 17.39 30.00 16.17
C GLU A 85 17.87 31.46 16.19
N PRO A 86 17.00 32.45 15.88
CA PRO A 86 17.40 33.86 15.90
C PRO A 86 17.58 34.36 17.35
N THR A 87 18.76 34.93 17.59
CA THR A 87 19.17 35.67 18.79
C THR A 87 18.21 36.82 19.13
N ASP A 88 17.90 36.99 20.42
CA ASP A 88 17.58 38.28 21.04
C ASP A 88 18.80 38.77 21.83
#